data_AF-A0A6G0RZZ2-F1
#
_entry.id   AF-A0A6G0RZZ2-F1
#
_cell.length_a   1.000
_cell.length_b   1.000
_cell.length_c   1.000
_cell.angle_alpha   90.00
_cell.angle_beta   90.00
_cell.angle_gamma   90.00
#
_symmetry.space_group_name_H-M   'P 1'
#
loop_
_entity.id
_entity.type
_entity.pdbx_description
1 polymer ?
#
loop_
_entity_poly.entity_id
_entity_poly.type
_entity_poly.pdbx_seq_one_letter_code
_entity_poly.pdbx_strand_id
1 'polypeptide(L)'
;MLIGNLLPALHERLSAATSESRIVIKQDNAPAQIAEADAVFAEAARASGCNVELCNQPPNSPDMNCNDLGLFSAVQAQQRKKRSRTIDELIEAGISSY
;
A
#
# COMPACT_ATOMS: atom_id res chain seq x y z
N MET A 1 6.30 8.75 2.55
CA MET A 1 5.03 8.13 3.01
C MET A 1 5.26 6.87 3.85
N LEU A 2 6.08 5.91 3.40
CA LEU A 2 6.22 4.62 4.09
C LEU A 2 6.71 4.79 5.55
N ILE A 3 7.79 5.53 5.79
CA ILE A 3 8.33 5.72 7.13
C ILE A 3 7.39 6.57 8.01
N GLY A 4 6.99 7.76 7.52
CA GLY A 4 6.24 8.72 8.34
C GLY A 4 4.78 8.36 8.61
N ASN A 5 4.15 7.55 7.76
CA ASN A 5 2.71 7.25 7.86
C ASN A 5 2.45 5.75 8.00
N LEU A 6 3.07 4.91 7.17
CA LEU A 6 2.73 3.48 7.13
C LEU A 6 3.29 2.74 8.35
N LEU A 7 4.56 2.93 8.73
CA LEU A 7 5.13 2.22 9.88
C LEU A 7 4.38 2.51 11.20
N PRO A 8 4.03 3.77 11.54
CA PRO A 8 3.18 4.04 12.70
C PRO A 8 1.81 3.37 12.62
N ALA A 9 1.16 3.40 11.45
CA ALA A 9 -0.16 2.79 11.27
C ALA A 9 -0.11 1.26 11.39
N LEU A 10 0.93 0.61 10.88
CA LEU A 10 1.14 -0.83 11.04
C LEU A 10 1.35 -1.18 12.51
N HIS A 11 2.18 -0.42 13.22
CA HIS A 11 2.39 -0.62 14.65
C HIS A 11 1.07 -0.52 15.43
N GLU A 12 0.28 0.53 15.20
CA GLU A 12 -1.00 0.72 15.89
C GLU A 12 -2.01 -0.39 15.57
N ARG A 13 -2.18 -0.73 14.29
CA ARG A 13 -3.25 -1.63 13.81
C ARG A 13 -2.91 -3.12 13.96
N LEU A 14 -1.63 -3.47 13.98
CA LEU A 14 -1.15 -4.85 13.94
C LEU A 14 -0.21 -5.19 15.11
N SER A 15 -0.07 -4.33 16.12
CA SER A 15 0.79 -4.50 17.32
C SER A 15 0.72 -5.88 17.97
N ALA A 16 -0.45 -6.51 17.98
CA ALA A 16 -0.64 -7.85 18.54
C ALA A 16 -0.06 -9.00 17.68
N ALA A 17 0.23 -8.75 16.40
CA ALA A 17 0.75 -9.71 15.43
C ALA A 17 2.19 -9.40 14.95
N THR A 18 2.65 -8.15 15.07
CA THR A 18 3.80 -7.59 14.33
C THR A 18 5.18 -7.91 14.85
N SER A 19 5.36 -8.17 16.15
CA SER A 19 6.71 -8.42 16.69
C SER A 19 7.23 -9.80 16.26
N GLU A 20 6.32 -10.77 16.12
CA GLU A 20 6.65 -12.16 15.79
C GLU A 20 6.39 -12.49 14.31
N SER A 21 5.44 -11.81 13.65
CA SER A 21 5.05 -12.12 12.27
C SER A 21 5.72 -11.20 11.26
N ARG A 22 6.39 -11.80 10.28
CA ARG A 22 6.97 -11.09 9.14
C ARG A 22 5.88 -10.50 8.24
N ILE A 23 5.96 -9.21 7.97
CA ILE A 23 5.08 -8.46 7.06
C ILE A 23 5.87 -8.11 5.80
N VAL A 24 5.30 -8.43 4.64
CA VAL A 24 5.89 -8.09 3.34
C VAL A 24 5.03 -7.01 2.67
N ILE A 25 5.61 -5.85 2.45
CA ILE A 25 4.99 -4.78 1.65
C ILE A 25 5.39 -5.00 0.19
N LYS A 26 4.40 -5.36 -0.63
CA LYS A 26 4.60 -5.45 -2.08
C LYS A 26 4.40 -4.08 -2.73
N GLN A 27 5.31 -3.71 -3.63
CA GLN A 27 5.25 -2.50 -4.44
C GLN A 27 5.63 -2.80 -5.90
N ASP A 28 5.24 -1.92 -6.81
CA ASP A 28 5.67 -1.96 -8.20
C ASP A 28 7.08 -1.37 -8.36
N ASN A 29 7.64 -1.41 -9.57
CA ASN A 29 8.96 -0.83 -9.87
C ASN A 29 8.87 0.63 -10.36
N ALA A 30 7.86 1.39 -9.94
CA ALA A 30 7.74 2.78 -10.37
C ALA A 30 8.96 3.59 -9.84
N PRO A 31 9.49 4.58 -10.61
CA PRO A 31 10.71 5.31 -10.22
C PRO A 31 10.62 6.06 -8.88
N ALA A 32 9.42 6.34 -8.40
CA ALA A 32 9.19 7.00 -7.11
C ALA A 32 9.25 6.04 -5.91
N GLN A 33 9.24 4.72 -6.15
CA GLN A 33 9.34 3.72 -5.09
C GLN A 33 10.79 3.61 -4.60
N ILE A 34 10.92 3.31 -3.30
CA ILE A 34 12.24 3.05 -2.71
C ILE A 34 12.69 1.63 -3.04
N ALA A 35 14.01 1.43 -3.09
CA ALA A 35 14.59 0.13 -3.35
C ALA A 35 14.22 -0.87 -2.25
N GLU A 36 14.14 -2.16 -2.60
CA GLU A 36 13.86 -3.24 -1.66
C GLU A 36 14.83 -3.25 -0.46
N ALA A 37 16.10 -2.96 -0.73
CA ALA A 37 17.19 -2.86 0.25
C ALA A 37 17.47 -1.43 0.72
N ASP A 38 16.48 -0.53 0.71
CA ASP A 38 16.65 0.84 1.18
C ASP A 38 17.05 0.88 2.66
N ALA A 39 18.25 1.38 2.94
CA ALA A 39 18.84 1.35 4.28
C ALA A 39 18.07 2.23 5.28
N VAL A 40 17.51 3.35 4.81
CA VAL A 40 16.77 4.29 5.66
C VAL A 40 15.44 3.67 6.11
N PHE A 41 14.75 2.99 5.19
CA PHE A 41 13.55 2.24 5.52
C PHE A 41 13.84 1.06 6.45
N ALA A 42 14.90 0.29 6.19
CA ALA A 42 15.28 -0.84 7.04
C ALA A 42 15.58 -0.40 8.49
N GLU A 43 16.29 0.72 8.66
CA GLU A 43 16.55 1.28 9.99
C GLU A 43 15.25 1.73 10.67
N ALA A 44 14.36 2.42 9.95
CA ALA A 44 13.09 2.89 10.48
C ALA A 44 12.14 1.74 10.86
N ALA A 45 12.08 0.67 10.06
CA ALA A 45 11.28 -0.52 10.36
C ALA A 45 11.77 -1.23 11.63
N ARG A 46 13.10 -1.35 11.79
CA ARG A 46 13.70 -1.89 13.02
C ARG A 46 13.37 -1.02 14.24
N ALA A 47 13.40 0.30 14.09
CA ALA A 47 13.07 1.24 15.15
C ALA A 47 11.56 1.26 15.50
N SER A 48 10.68 0.94 14.55
CA SER A 48 9.23 0.90 14.77
C SER A 48 8.75 -0.35 15.51
N GLY A 49 9.63 -1.33 15.74
CA GLY A 49 9.27 -2.61 16.36
C GLY A 49 8.39 -3.49 15.47
N CYS A 50 8.35 -3.22 14.16
CA CYS A 50 7.60 -4.03 13.20
C CYS A 50 8.56 -4.87 12.36
N ASN A 51 8.33 -6.17 12.25
CA ASN A 51 9.09 -7.04 11.35
C ASN A 51 8.60 -6.88 9.91
N VAL A 52 9.03 -5.81 9.23
CA VAL A 52 8.53 -5.40 7.90
C VAL A 52 9.65 -5.36 6.88
N GLU A 53 9.39 -5.91 5.69
CA GLU A 53 10.28 -5.87 4.54
C GLU A 53 9.53 -5.41 3.29
N LEU A 54 10.26 -4.79 2.36
CA LEU A 54 9.74 -4.47 1.03
C LEU A 54 9.94 -5.64 0.08
N CYS A 55 9.12 -5.72 -0.96
CA CYS A 55 9.29 -6.66 -2.05
C CYS A 55 8.81 -6.01 -3.35
N ASN A 56 9.71 -5.91 -4.32
CA ASN A 56 9.36 -5.36 -5.62
C ASN A 56 8.77 -6.45 -6.51
N GLN A 57 7.71 -6.11 -7.24
CA GLN A 57 7.14 -6.99 -8.25
C GLN A 57 8.08 -7.15 -9.46
N PRO A 58 7.94 -8.22 -10.25
CA PRO A 58 8.63 -8.29 -11.54
C PRO A 58 8.20 -7.14 -12.48
N PRO A 59 9.10 -6.63 -13.33
CA PRO A 59 8.75 -5.57 -14.28
C PRO A 59 7.63 -5.98 -15.24
N ASN A 60 6.69 -5.07 -15.51
CA ASN A 60 5.54 -5.27 -16.41
C ASN A 60 4.63 -6.45 -16.04
N SER A 61 4.47 -6.72 -14.73
CA SER A 61 3.60 -7.80 -14.22
C SER A 61 2.40 -7.26 -13.43
N PRO A 62 1.45 -6.55 -14.07
CA PRO A 62 0.25 -6.05 -13.41
C PRO A 62 -0.65 -7.17 -12.88
N ASP A 63 -0.56 -8.36 -13.47
CA ASP A 63 -1.21 -9.59 -13.02
C ASP A 63 -0.66 -10.12 -11.68
N MET A 64 0.46 -9.58 -11.19
CA MET A 64 1.01 -9.91 -9.87
C MET A 64 0.62 -8.89 -8.80
N ASN A 65 -0.10 -7.82 -9.17
CA ASN A 65 -0.55 -6.78 -8.26
C ASN A 65 -1.99 -7.01 -7.79
N CYS A 66 -2.12 -7.47 -6.54
CA CYS A 66 -3.43 -7.68 -5.92
C CYS A 66 -4.26 -6.40 -5.83
N ASN A 67 -3.62 -5.23 -5.75
CA ASN A 67 -4.34 -3.96 -5.75
C ASN A 67 -4.94 -3.67 -7.14
N ASP A 68 -4.19 -3.90 -8.22
CA ASP A 68 -4.71 -3.71 -9.59
C ASP A 68 -5.83 -4.72 -9.90
N LEU A 69 -5.59 -6.01 -9.59
CA LEU A 69 -6.54 -7.09 -9.87
C LEU A 69 -7.80 -7.06 -8.99
N GLY A 70 -7.68 -6.60 -7.75
CA GLY A 70 -8.75 -6.62 -6.76
C GLY A 70 -9.29 -5.24 -6.47
N LEU A 71 -8.57 -4.50 -5.63
CA LEU A 71 -9.06 -3.25 -5.02
C LEU A 71 -9.39 -2.18 -6.07
N PHE A 72 -8.44 -1.83 -6.93
CA PHE A 72 -8.63 -0.77 -7.92
C PHE A 72 -9.64 -1.16 -9.00
N SER A 73 -9.68 -2.44 -9.39
CA SER A 73 -10.72 -2.97 -10.27
C SER A 73 -12.12 -2.80 -9.66
N ALA A 74 -12.29 -3.10 -8.36
CA ALA A 74 -13.55 -2.93 -7.65
C ALA A 74 -13.95 -1.44 -7.50
N VAL A 75 -13.00 -0.59 -7.11
CA VAL A 75 -13.21 0.88 -6.99
C VAL A 75 -13.61 1.45 -8.35
N GLN A 76 -12.92 1.09 -9.43
CA GLN A 76 -13.23 1.58 -10.76
C GLN A 76 -14.60 1.10 -11.25
N ALA A 77 -14.99 -0.15 -10.93
CA ALA A 77 -16.32 -0.66 -11.25
C ALA A 77 -17.44 0.14 -10.55
N GLN A 78 -17.21 0.59 -9.30
CA GLN A 78 -18.14 1.46 -8.58
C GLN A 78 -18.15 2.88 -9.12
N GLN A 79 -16.98 3.46 -9.41
CA GLN A 79 -16.87 4.77 -10.03
C GLN A 79 -17.61 4.82 -11.37
N ARG A 80 -17.53 3.79 -12.21
CA ARG A 80 -18.27 3.74 -13.50
C ARG A 80 -19.79 3.79 -13.34
N LYS A 81 -20.33 3.43 -12.17
CA LYS A 81 -21.77 3.55 -11.87
C LYS A 81 -22.16 4.95 -11.41
N LYS A 82 -21.20 5.76 -10.95
CA LYS A 82 -21.39 7.14 -10.47
C LYS A 82 -20.91 8.13 -11.56
N ARG A 83 -21.73 9.10 -11.93
CA ARG A 83 -21.30 10.19 -12.83
C ARG A 83 -20.76 11.35 -12.01
N SER A 84 -19.55 11.22 -11.49
CA SER A 84 -18.85 12.31 -10.80
C SER A 84 -18.51 13.41 -11.82
N ARG A 85 -18.82 14.66 -11.48
CA ARG A 85 -18.56 15.87 -12.27
C ARG A 85 -17.56 16.81 -11.60
N THR A 86 -17.23 16.56 -10.35
CA THR A 86 -16.26 17.32 -9.56
C THR A 86 -15.21 16.39 -8.94
N ILE A 87 -14.11 16.98 -8.48
CA ILE A 87 -13.07 16.24 -7.75
C ILE A 87 -13.65 15.69 -6.44
N ASP A 88 -14.45 16.47 -5.73
CA ASP A 88 -15.08 16.03 -4.47
C ASP A 88 -16.00 14.83 -4.69
N GLU A 89 -16.83 14.85 -5.73
CA GLU A 89 -17.69 13.73 -6.12
C GLU A 89 -16.87 12.49 -6.53
N LEU A 90 -15.67 12.67 -7.08
CA LEU A 90 -14.78 11.57 -7.43
C LEU A 90 -14.11 10.96 -6.17
N ILE A 91 -13.70 11.80 -5.22
CA ILE A 91 -13.14 11.39 -3.93
C ILE A 91 -14.20 10.62 -3.14
N GLU A 92 -15.42 11.15 -3.04
CA GLU A 92 -16.54 10.48 -2.36
C GLU A 92 -16.87 9.13 -3.01
N ALA A 93 -16.86 9.07 -4.36
CA ALA A 93 -17.04 7.82 -5.09
C ALA A 93 -15.95 6.79 -4.75
N GLY A 94 -14.69 7.21 -4.64
CA GLY A 94 -13.58 6.37 -4.22
C GLY A 94 -13.72 5.85 -2.79
N ILE A 95 -13.97 6.75 -1.84
CA ILE A 95 -14.14 6.40 -0.41
C ILE A 95 -15.31 5.44 -0.21
N SER A 96 -16.44 5.64 -0.90
CA SER A 96 -17.62 4.77 -0.76
C SER A 96 -17.45 3.36 -1.33
N SER A 97 -16.30 3.05 -1.94
CA SER A 97 -16.08 1.78 -2.65
C SER A 97 -15.50 0.66 -1.78
N TYR A 98 -15.13 0.95 -0.53
CA TYR A 98 -14.61 0.01 0.47
C TYR A 98 -14.94 0.51 1.89
#